data_AF-A0A916JCQ3-F1
#
_entry.id   AF-A0A916JCQ3-F1
#
_cell.length_a   1.000
_cell.length_b   1.000
_cell.length_c   1.000
_cell.angle_alpha   90.00
_cell.angle_beta   90.00
_cell.angle_gamma   90.00
#
_symmetry.space_group_name_H-M   'P 1'
#
loop_
_entity.id
_entity.type
_entity.pdbx_description
1 polymer ?
#
loop_
_entity_poly.entity_id
_entity_poly.type
_entity_poly.pdbx_seq_one_letter_code
_entity_poly.pdbx_strand_id
1 'polypeptide(L)'
;MKKELMRIVPIFIFSVWLLSCIASDDVSVEPDEGTKVEVLKRAIIGKWEFQTENLRIMGGKSWIELRGDSSYTLNSMASKKVITDKYTVVSSSEIALSSFGKIANFKDNGNEITFDLYSNDKRIASAANRVAAIDTTEQTALLCRNWNMLSEEAGIDSVRNVGKSTVQFYQTGIYVIKSGAGTTAGSSYGGLVMHWKWHPEIANRIIYWYTADRIDPSKYYYDIHELTESSLKITESNYFGLFKFNFEPE
;
A
#
# COMPACT_ATOMS: atom_id res chain seq x y z
N MET A 1 -71.12 43.53 45.51
CA MET A 1 -72.31 42.66 45.55
C MET A 1 -71.93 41.33 44.88
N LYS A 2 -71.82 40.23 45.67
CA LYS A 2 -71.89 38.78 45.34
C LYS A 2 -71.07 38.25 44.13
N LYS A 3 -70.32 37.14 44.16
CA LYS A 3 -70.09 36.04 45.12
C LYS A 3 -68.89 35.23 44.57
N GLU A 4 -68.05 34.72 45.46
CA GLU A 4 -67.10 33.64 45.14
C GLU A 4 -67.81 32.34 44.74
N LEU A 5 -67.17 31.51 43.91
CA LEU A 5 -67.34 30.06 44.00
C LEU A 5 -66.06 29.31 43.60
N MET A 6 -65.37 28.86 44.63
CA MET A 6 -64.35 27.82 44.67
C MET A 6 -65.00 26.43 44.45
N ARG A 7 -64.43 25.58 43.58
CA ARG A 7 -64.59 24.11 43.55
C ARG A 7 -63.28 23.51 43.03
N ILE A 8 -62.43 23.00 43.91
CA ILE A 8 -62.33 21.60 44.38
C ILE A 8 -62.02 20.62 43.23
N VAL A 9 -60.78 20.14 43.29
CA VAL A 9 -60.08 19.07 42.55
C VAL A 9 -60.75 17.70 42.79
N PRO A 10 -60.57 16.73 41.87
CA PRO A 10 -60.00 15.47 42.35
C PRO A 10 -58.77 15.02 41.54
N ILE A 11 -57.76 14.66 42.33
CA ILE A 11 -56.53 13.97 42.01
C ILE A 11 -56.88 12.62 41.36
N PHE A 12 -56.30 12.31 40.21
CA PHE A 12 -56.34 10.97 39.63
C PHE A 12 -54.92 10.52 39.22
N ILE A 13 -54.33 9.66 40.06
CA ILE A 13 -53.54 8.46 39.71
C ILE A 13 -52.33 8.73 38.79
N PHE A 14 -51.09 8.92 39.27
CA PHE A 14 -50.23 7.96 39.97
C PHE A 14 -50.35 6.50 39.51
N SER A 15 -49.85 6.18 38.32
CA SER A 15 -49.12 4.93 38.03
C SER A 15 -48.79 4.83 36.54
N VAL A 16 -47.65 4.21 36.25
CA VAL A 16 -47.16 3.84 34.90
C VAL A 16 -46.50 4.98 34.13
N TRP A 17 -45.26 5.33 34.50
CA TRP A 17 -44.09 5.40 33.59
C TRP A 17 -42.82 5.27 34.44
N LEU A 18 -42.79 4.28 35.34
CA LEU A 18 -41.56 3.62 35.77
C LEU A 18 -41.26 2.51 34.75
N LEU A 19 -41.04 2.90 33.48
CA LEU A 19 -40.16 2.15 32.61
C LEU A 19 -38.76 2.68 32.96
N SER A 20 -38.23 2.24 34.08
CA SER A 20 -37.23 1.18 34.04
C SER A 20 -36.14 1.57 33.06
N CYS A 21 -35.29 2.51 33.48
CA CYS A 21 -33.87 2.44 33.18
C CYS A 21 -33.36 1.09 33.73
N ILE A 22 -33.67 0.00 33.04
CA ILE A 22 -32.70 -1.08 32.95
C ILE A 22 -31.61 -0.42 32.11
N ALA A 23 -30.59 0.08 32.81
CA ALA A 23 -29.26 0.05 32.24
C ALA A 23 -29.10 -1.41 31.83
N SER A 24 -29.33 -1.71 30.55
CA SER A 24 -28.74 -2.89 29.98
C SER A 24 -27.27 -2.64 30.22
N ASP A 25 -26.71 -3.37 31.18
CA ASP A 25 -25.30 -3.68 31.17
C ASP A 25 -25.06 -4.28 29.80
N ASP A 26 -24.83 -3.41 28.82
CA ASP A 26 -24.36 -3.74 27.50
C ASP A 26 -22.92 -4.16 27.77
N VAL A 27 -22.79 -5.41 28.24
CA VAL A 27 -21.53 -6.11 28.36
C VAL A 27 -21.07 -6.20 26.92
N SER A 28 -20.36 -5.17 26.48
CA SER A 28 -19.69 -5.16 25.20
C SER A 28 -18.71 -6.32 25.27
N VAL A 29 -19.13 -7.48 24.76
CA VAL A 29 -18.28 -8.65 24.68
C VAL A 29 -17.12 -8.22 23.80
N GLU A 30 -15.94 -8.03 24.40
CA GLU A 30 -14.76 -7.72 23.62
C GLU A 30 -14.58 -8.83 22.59
N PRO A 31 -14.32 -8.47 21.31
CA PRO A 31 -14.09 -9.48 20.29
C PRO A 31 -12.92 -10.37 20.72
N ASP A 32 -13.06 -11.67 20.48
CA ASP A 32 -12.00 -12.62 20.72
C ASP A 32 -10.78 -12.32 19.84
N GLU A 33 -9.63 -12.86 20.23
CA GLU A 33 -8.37 -12.60 19.54
C GLU A 33 -8.39 -13.03 18.06
N GLY A 34 -9.10 -14.11 17.72
CA GLY A 34 -9.25 -14.56 16.33
C GLY A 34 -10.02 -13.52 15.50
N THR A 35 -11.12 -13.00 16.03
CA THR A 35 -11.87 -11.91 15.40
C THR A 35 -10.99 -10.66 15.23
N LYS A 36 -10.20 -10.28 16.25
CA LYS A 36 -9.27 -9.13 16.18
C LYS A 36 -8.19 -9.34 15.11
N VAL A 37 -7.65 -10.55 14.96
CA VAL A 37 -6.69 -10.92 13.90
C VAL A 37 -7.28 -10.79 12.50
N GLU A 38 -8.51 -11.25 12.27
CA GLU A 38 -9.17 -11.13 10.96
C GLU A 38 -9.54 -9.69 10.60
N VAL A 39 -9.83 -8.85 11.61
CA VAL A 39 -9.96 -7.40 11.41
C VAL A 39 -8.62 -6.78 11.01
N LEU A 40 -7.54 -7.10 11.74
CA LEU A 40 -6.20 -6.60 11.43
C LEU A 40 -5.75 -7.00 10.02
N LYS A 41 -5.91 -8.28 9.63
CA LYS A 41 -5.56 -8.80 8.30
C LYS A 41 -6.16 -7.97 7.17
N ARG A 42 -7.40 -7.48 7.33
CA ARG A 42 -8.06 -6.62 6.34
C ARG A 42 -7.59 -5.17 6.43
N ALA A 43 -7.45 -4.64 7.64
CA ALA A 43 -7.09 -3.24 7.87
C ALA A 43 -5.69 -2.88 7.36
N ILE A 44 -4.72 -3.80 7.48
CA ILE A 44 -3.32 -3.54 7.14
C ILE A 44 -3.02 -3.55 5.64
N ILE A 45 -3.92 -4.08 4.82
CA ILE A 45 -3.69 -4.19 3.37
C ILE A 45 -3.56 -2.81 2.76
N GLY A 46 -2.54 -2.63 1.93
CA GLY A 46 -2.22 -1.39 1.24
C GLY A 46 -0.79 -0.93 1.52
N LYS A 47 -0.47 0.27 1.00
CA LYS A 47 0.82 0.91 1.16
C LYS A 47 0.77 1.97 2.25
N TRP A 48 1.79 1.96 3.09
CA TRP A 48 1.96 2.84 4.24
C TRP A 48 3.31 3.54 4.15
N GLU A 49 3.29 4.87 4.10
CA GLU A 49 4.49 5.71 4.04
C GLU A 49 4.83 6.25 5.42
N PHE A 50 6.06 6.02 5.88
CA PHE A 50 6.54 6.45 7.20
C PHE A 50 7.89 7.15 7.11
N GLN A 51 8.12 8.08 8.03
CA GLN A 51 9.40 8.75 8.17
C GLN A 51 10.21 8.06 9.26
N THR A 52 11.46 7.73 8.96
CA THR A 52 12.40 7.23 9.97
C THR A 52 13.12 8.43 10.60
N GLU A 53 12.86 8.70 11.87
CA GLU A 53 13.28 9.93 12.59
C GLU A 53 14.79 10.23 12.54
N ASN A 54 15.62 9.22 12.25
CA ASN A 54 17.08 9.35 12.28
C ASN A 54 17.74 9.60 10.92
N LEU A 55 16.98 9.73 9.83
CA LEU A 55 17.54 9.98 8.51
C LEU A 55 17.15 11.36 8.02
N ARG A 56 18.00 12.37 8.32
CA ARG A 56 18.04 13.64 7.57
C ARG A 56 18.63 13.42 6.16
N ILE A 57 18.18 12.37 5.47
CA ILE A 57 18.57 12.10 4.09
C ILE A 57 17.58 12.84 3.21
N MET A 58 18.10 13.68 2.32
CA MET A 58 17.32 14.44 1.35
C MET A 58 16.32 13.55 0.60
N GLY A 59 15.02 13.77 0.82
CA GLY A 59 13.96 13.48 -0.15
C GLY A 59 13.29 12.10 -0.13
N GLY A 60 13.82 11.09 0.56
CA GLY A 60 13.26 9.73 0.53
C GLY A 60 12.36 9.39 1.73
N LYS A 61 11.16 8.83 1.47
CA LYS A 61 10.31 8.23 2.50
C LYS A 61 10.49 6.70 2.52
N SER A 62 10.52 6.11 3.70
CA SER A 62 10.36 4.66 3.84
C SER A 62 8.90 4.30 3.65
N TRP A 63 8.64 3.09 3.16
CA TRP A 63 7.29 2.60 3.02
C TRP A 63 7.23 1.09 3.09
N ILE A 64 6.07 0.58 3.48
CA ILE A 64 5.74 -0.84 3.43
C ILE A 64 4.41 -1.03 2.73
N GLU A 65 4.33 -1.99 1.83
CA GLU A 65 3.10 -2.47 1.22
C GLU A 65 2.81 -3.87 1.74
N LEU A 66 1.62 -4.09 2.30
CA LEU A 66 1.11 -5.40 2.72
C LEU A 66 -0.04 -5.80 1.78
N ARG A 67 0.01 -7.02 1.25
CA ARG A 67 -0.92 -7.50 0.21
C ARG A 67 -1.74 -8.69 0.69
N GLY A 68 -2.95 -8.83 0.12
CA GLY A 68 -3.90 -9.88 0.52
C GLY A 68 -3.41 -11.32 0.32
N ASP A 69 -2.35 -11.54 -0.48
CA ASP A 69 -1.70 -12.84 -0.68
C ASP A 69 -0.59 -13.14 0.36
N SER A 70 -0.58 -12.40 1.48
CA SER A 70 0.43 -12.45 2.52
C SER A 70 1.84 -12.09 2.05
N SER A 71 1.99 -11.38 0.93
CA SER A 71 3.27 -10.79 0.52
C SER A 71 3.42 -9.34 0.98
N TYR A 72 4.65 -8.91 1.21
CA TYR A 72 4.96 -7.52 1.47
C TYR A 72 6.13 -7.04 0.61
N THR A 73 6.18 -5.73 0.37
CA THR A 73 7.40 -5.05 -0.05
C THR A 73 7.72 -3.92 0.90
N LEU A 74 8.95 -3.88 1.40
CA LEU A 74 9.47 -2.85 2.30
C LEU A 74 10.60 -2.12 1.61
N ASN A 75 10.45 -0.81 1.44
CA ASN A 75 11.56 0.09 1.16
C ASN A 75 11.97 0.77 2.47
N SER A 76 13.14 0.42 2.99
CA SER A 76 13.70 1.07 4.17
C SER A 76 14.89 1.94 3.77
N MET A 77 14.70 3.26 3.89
CA MET A 77 15.78 4.22 3.65
C MET A 77 16.95 4.01 4.62
N ALA A 78 16.70 3.44 5.80
CA ALA A 78 17.74 3.16 6.81
C ALA A 78 18.67 2.03 6.35
N SER A 79 18.12 0.98 5.75
CA SER A 79 18.90 -0.15 5.25
C SER A 79 19.34 0.03 3.79
N LYS A 80 18.79 1.02 3.07
CA LYS A 80 18.94 1.20 1.61
C LYS A 80 18.61 -0.07 0.83
N LYS A 81 17.65 -0.85 1.34
CA LYS A 81 17.21 -2.11 0.74
C LYS A 81 15.73 -2.06 0.48
N VAL A 82 15.36 -2.62 -0.66
CA VAL A 82 14.00 -3.06 -0.96
C VAL A 82 13.96 -4.56 -0.69
N ILE A 83 13.00 -5.00 0.12
CA ILE A 83 12.78 -6.40 0.44
C ILE A 83 11.37 -6.75 -0.01
N THR A 84 11.24 -7.85 -0.75
CA THR A 84 9.94 -8.43 -1.11
C THR A 84 9.90 -9.85 -0.61
N ASP A 85 8.96 -10.17 0.27
CA ASP A 85 8.90 -11.47 0.96
C ASP A 85 7.48 -11.72 1.51
N LYS A 86 7.28 -12.76 2.32
CA LYS A 86 6.01 -13.10 2.97
C LYS A 86 5.93 -12.59 4.41
N TYR A 87 4.71 -12.26 4.83
CA TYR A 87 4.39 -11.89 6.20
C TYR A 87 3.32 -12.81 6.80
N THR A 88 3.26 -12.85 8.12
CA THR A 88 2.23 -13.57 8.87
C THR A 88 1.68 -12.68 9.98
N VAL A 89 0.36 -12.55 10.08
CA VAL A 89 -0.27 -11.91 11.24
C VAL A 89 -0.27 -12.89 12.40
N VAL A 90 0.53 -12.61 13.43
CA VAL A 90 0.76 -13.50 14.58
C VAL A 90 -0.30 -13.28 15.66
N SER A 91 -0.68 -12.01 15.87
CA SER A 91 -1.72 -11.59 16.80
C SER A 91 -2.37 -10.29 16.32
N SER A 92 -3.36 -9.79 17.05
CA SER A 92 -4.04 -8.52 16.82
C SER A 92 -3.12 -7.29 16.91
N SER A 93 -1.88 -7.45 17.36
CA SER A 93 -0.91 -6.37 17.49
C SER A 93 0.47 -6.70 16.90
N GLU A 94 0.66 -7.88 16.29
CA GLU A 94 1.96 -8.33 15.80
C GLU A 94 1.87 -8.97 14.41
N ILE A 95 2.80 -8.55 13.53
CA ILE A 95 2.98 -9.08 12.18
C ILE A 95 4.46 -9.46 12.02
N ALA A 96 4.72 -10.74 11.74
CA ALA A 96 6.06 -11.22 11.43
C ALA A 96 6.39 -10.98 9.95
N LEU A 97 7.60 -10.49 9.67
CA LEU A 97 8.14 -10.21 8.33
C LEU A 97 9.36 -11.13 8.10
N SER A 98 9.19 -12.21 7.33
CA SER A 98 10.10 -13.38 7.29
C SER A 98 11.60 -13.04 7.17
N SER A 99 12.00 -12.14 6.26
CA SER A 99 13.41 -11.73 6.07
C SER A 99 13.81 -10.37 6.66
N PHE A 100 12.99 -9.76 7.52
CA PHE A 100 13.28 -8.42 8.04
C PHE A 100 13.16 -8.28 9.56
N GLY A 101 12.13 -8.89 10.15
CA GLY A 101 11.82 -8.76 11.57
C GLY A 101 10.32 -8.76 11.82
N LYS A 102 9.78 -7.74 12.51
CA LYS A 102 8.35 -7.68 12.82
C LYS A 102 7.81 -6.26 12.95
N ILE A 103 6.50 -6.14 12.79
CA ILE A 103 5.70 -4.96 13.15
C ILE A 103 4.99 -5.31 14.45
N ALA A 104 5.08 -4.45 15.46
CA ALA A 104 4.35 -4.62 16.71
C ALA A 104 3.64 -3.31 17.11
N ASN A 105 2.77 -3.40 18.13
CA ASN A 105 2.02 -2.25 18.68
C ASN A 105 1.24 -1.49 17.60
N PHE A 106 0.68 -2.21 16.63
CA PHE A 106 -0.11 -1.64 15.56
C PHE A 106 -1.37 -0.98 16.12
N LYS A 107 -1.60 0.29 15.76
CA LYS A 107 -2.83 1.02 16.08
C LYS A 107 -3.32 1.71 14.82
N ASP A 108 -4.60 1.49 14.50
CA ASP A 108 -5.29 2.14 13.39
C ASP A 108 -6.10 3.32 13.92
N ASN A 109 -5.77 4.52 13.43
CA ASN A 109 -6.49 5.75 13.72
C ASN A 109 -7.24 6.26 12.46
N GLY A 110 -7.57 5.36 11.52
CA GLY A 110 -8.23 5.63 10.26
C GLY A 110 -7.25 5.90 9.11
N ASN A 111 -6.84 7.16 8.95
CA ASN A 111 -5.93 7.55 7.86
C ASN A 111 -4.43 7.43 8.23
N GLU A 112 -4.17 7.28 9.52
CA GLU A 112 -2.84 7.14 10.08
C GLU A 112 -2.77 5.84 10.89
N ILE A 113 -1.64 5.14 10.77
CA ILE A 113 -1.29 4.05 11.66
C ILE A 113 -0.05 4.41 12.46
N THR A 114 0.01 3.92 13.69
CA THR A 114 1.26 3.91 14.45
C THR A 114 1.69 2.47 14.67
N PHE A 115 2.96 2.19 14.51
CA PHE A 115 3.53 0.88 14.79
C PHE A 115 5.00 0.99 15.14
N ASP A 116 5.52 -0.06 15.76
CA ASP A 116 6.95 -0.25 15.99
C ASP A 116 7.48 -1.26 14.97
N LEU A 117 8.44 -0.83 14.16
CA LEU A 117 9.17 -1.70 13.25
C LEU A 117 10.43 -2.22 13.95
N TYR A 118 10.58 -3.54 14.04
CA TYR A 118 11.73 -4.19 14.64
C TYR A 118 12.58 -4.86 13.56
N SER A 119 13.89 -4.59 13.57
CA SER A 119 14.88 -5.31 12.77
C SER A 119 16.15 -5.52 13.58
N ASN A 120 16.57 -6.77 13.78
CA ASN A 120 17.71 -7.15 14.63
C ASN A 120 17.66 -6.46 16.01
N ASP A 121 16.53 -6.56 16.70
CA ASP A 121 16.23 -5.94 18.00
C ASP A 121 16.26 -4.41 18.05
N LYS A 122 16.52 -3.74 16.92
CA LYS A 122 16.39 -2.28 16.82
C LYS A 122 14.94 -1.91 16.57
N ARG A 123 14.39 -1.10 17.46
CA ARG A 123 13.05 -0.53 17.37
C ARG A 123 13.08 0.78 16.58
N ILE A 124 12.16 0.92 15.64
CA ILE A 124 11.85 2.17 14.94
C ILE A 124 10.37 2.46 15.17
N ALA A 125 10.08 3.38 16.10
CA ALA A 125 8.74 3.90 16.26
C ALA A 125 8.37 4.66 14.97
N SER A 126 7.21 4.32 14.40
CA SER A 126 6.79 4.83 13.09
C SER A 126 5.34 5.29 13.17
N ALA A 127 5.11 6.52 12.71
CA ALA A 127 3.80 6.98 12.27
C ALA A 127 3.77 6.89 10.75
N ALA A 128 2.75 6.25 10.20
CA ALA A 128 2.61 6.05 8.76
C ALA A 128 1.26 6.52 8.26
N ASN A 129 1.27 7.15 7.10
CA ASN A 129 0.06 7.54 6.39
C ASN A 129 -0.28 6.49 5.34
N ARG A 130 -1.56 6.17 5.21
CA ARG A 130 -2.03 5.34 4.11
C ARG A 130 -1.82 6.08 2.80
N VAL A 131 -1.18 5.43 1.84
CA VAL A 131 -1.08 5.94 0.47
C VAL A 131 -2.33 5.48 -0.27
N ALA A 132 -3.09 6.43 -0.83
CA ALA A 132 -4.23 6.11 -1.68
C ALA A 132 -3.78 5.23 -2.85
N ALA A 133 -4.50 4.14 -3.08
CA ALA A 133 -4.31 3.35 -4.28
C ALA A 133 -4.67 4.18 -5.51
N ILE A 134 -4.03 3.88 -6.64
CA ILE A 134 -4.44 4.36 -7.94
C ILE A 134 -5.81 3.73 -8.25
N ASP A 135 -6.73 4.54 -8.75
CA ASP A 135 -8.08 4.11 -9.07
C ASP A 135 -8.08 2.88 -9.98
N THR A 136 -8.82 1.84 -9.57
CA THR A 136 -8.93 0.59 -10.34
C THR A 136 -9.84 0.79 -11.54
N THR A 137 -9.26 1.26 -12.64
CA THR A 137 -9.84 1.16 -13.99
C THR A 137 -9.50 -0.19 -14.62
N GLU A 138 -10.20 -0.60 -15.68
CA GLU A 138 -9.83 -1.79 -16.47
C GLU A 138 -8.36 -1.71 -16.94
N GLN A 139 -7.93 -0.53 -17.40
CA GLN A 139 -6.56 -0.27 -17.82
C GLN A 139 -5.55 -0.44 -16.67
N THR A 140 -5.89 0.03 -15.46
CA THR A 140 -5.04 -0.13 -14.27
C THR A 140 -4.94 -1.59 -13.86
N ALA A 141 -6.07 -2.32 -13.84
CA ALA A 141 -6.08 -3.75 -13.56
C ALA A 141 -5.29 -4.56 -14.59
N LEU A 142 -5.33 -4.13 -15.86
CA LEU A 142 -4.56 -4.74 -16.94
C LEU A 142 -3.06 -4.48 -16.76
N LEU A 143 -2.65 -3.25 -16.44
CA LEU A 143 -1.26 -2.89 -16.21
C LEU A 143 -0.67 -3.56 -14.95
N CYS A 144 -1.44 -3.64 -13.85
CA CYS A 144 -0.98 -4.13 -12.55
C CYS A 144 -0.87 -5.65 -12.45
N ARG A 145 0.05 -6.22 -13.24
CA ARG A 145 0.45 -7.64 -13.24
C ARG A 145 1.95 -7.79 -13.42
N ASN A 146 2.43 -9.03 -13.44
CA ASN A 146 3.80 -9.35 -13.80
C ASN A 146 3.96 -9.39 -15.31
N TRP A 147 5.02 -8.76 -15.79
CA TRP A 147 5.37 -8.67 -17.19
C TRP A 147 6.80 -9.15 -17.39
N ASN A 148 7.01 -10.08 -18.31
CA ASN A 148 8.32 -10.51 -18.81
C ASN A 148 8.73 -9.62 -19.97
N MET A 149 9.90 -8.98 -19.87
CA MET A 149 10.48 -8.22 -20.97
C MET A 149 11.00 -9.16 -22.05
N LEU A 150 10.62 -8.92 -23.29
CA LEU A 150 11.07 -9.70 -24.45
C LEU A 150 12.51 -9.33 -24.84
N SER A 151 13.23 -10.28 -25.45
CA SER A 151 14.61 -10.09 -25.92
C SER A 151 14.70 -9.29 -27.23
N GLU A 152 15.91 -8.81 -27.53
CA GLU A 152 16.25 -7.99 -28.72
C GLU A 152 15.77 -8.56 -30.06
N GLU A 153 15.71 -9.90 -30.18
CA GLU A 153 15.27 -10.61 -31.39
C GLU A 153 13.78 -10.36 -31.73
N ALA A 154 12.99 -9.84 -30.77
CA ALA A 154 11.61 -9.38 -30.96
C ALA A 154 11.51 -7.86 -31.28
N GLY A 155 12.64 -7.19 -31.51
CA GLY A 155 12.73 -5.80 -31.91
C GLY A 155 12.63 -4.79 -30.77
N ILE A 156 13.80 -4.18 -30.48
CA ILE A 156 14.08 -2.87 -29.81
C ILE A 156 14.55 -2.93 -28.33
N ASP A 157 15.72 -2.30 -28.10
CA ASP A 157 16.39 -1.85 -26.86
C ASP A 157 16.21 -2.68 -25.58
N SER A 158 16.30 -4.01 -25.67
CA SER A 158 16.57 -4.80 -24.46
C SER A 158 17.95 -4.44 -23.91
N VAL A 159 18.05 -4.15 -22.61
CA VAL A 159 19.33 -3.85 -21.94
C VAL A 159 20.36 -4.93 -22.31
N ARG A 160 21.36 -4.57 -23.11
CA ARG A 160 22.41 -5.48 -23.59
C ARG A 160 22.99 -6.25 -22.40
N ASN A 161 22.96 -7.59 -22.46
CA ASN A 161 23.41 -8.53 -21.41
C ASN A 161 22.46 -8.75 -20.22
N VAL A 162 21.17 -8.39 -20.31
CA VAL A 162 20.17 -8.81 -19.31
C VAL A 162 19.39 -10.01 -19.84
N GLY A 163 19.61 -11.19 -19.25
CA GLY A 163 19.07 -12.45 -19.76
C GLY A 163 17.55 -12.59 -19.57
N LYS A 164 17.02 -12.02 -18.49
CA LYS A 164 15.57 -11.89 -18.24
C LYS A 164 15.33 -10.69 -17.33
N SER A 165 14.42 -9.80 -17.74
CA SER A 165 13.88 -8.77 -16.86
C SER A 165 12.39 -8.98 -16.68
N THR A 166 11.90 -8.83 -15.45
CA THR A 166 10.47 -8.71 -15.18
C THR A 166 10.16 -7.34 -14.61
N VAL A 167 8.97 -6.83 -14.92
CA VAL A 167 8.41 -5.65 -14.28
C VAL A 167 7.05 -5.99 -13.68
N GLN A 168 6.82 -5.58 -12.44
CA GLN A 168 5.53 -5.75 -11.77
C GLN A 168 5.02 -4.38 -11.33
N PHE A 169 3.90 -3.95 -11.91
CA PHE A 169 3.20 -2.73 -11.47
C PHE A 169 2.20 -3.09 -10.37
N TYR A 170 2.19 -2.28 -9.31
CA TYR A 170 1.24 -2.41 -8.22
C TYR A 170 0.31 -1.20 -8.19
N GLN A 171 -0.96 -1.44 -7.86
CA GLN A 171 -1.99 -0.39 -7.76
C GLN A 171 -1.67 0.66 -6.68
N THR A 172 -0.77 0.36 -5.76
CA THR A 172 -0.29 1.30 -4.73
C THR A 172 0.69 2.37 -5.27
N GLY A 173 0.89 2.42 -6.59
CA GLY A 173 1.72 3.42 -7.24
C GLY A 173 3.21 3.14 -7.12
N ILE A 174 3.59 1.85 -7.02
CA ILE A 174 4.97 1.40 -7.16
C ILE A 174 5.07 0.37 -8.27
N TYR A 175 6.25 0.27 -8.90
CA TYR A 175 6.59 -0.88 -9.74
C TYR A 175 8.01 -1.36 -9.44
N VAL A 176 8.21 -2.66 -9.60
CA VAL A 176 9.48 -3.33 -9.31
C VAL A 176 10.02 -3.91 -10.60
N ILE A 177 11.25 -3.53 -10.98
CA ILE A 177 12.00 -4.18 -12.06
C ILE A 177 12.96 -5.18 -11.42
N LYS A 178 12.89 -6.44 -11.84
CA LYS A 178 13.87 -7.48 -11.48
C LYS A 178 14.66 -7.84 -12.72
N SER A 179 15.97 -7.56 -12.72
CA SER A 179 16.87 -7.98 -13.79
C SER A 179 17.72 -9.15 -13.32
N GLY A 180 17.70 -10.26 -14.04
CA GLY A 180 18.64 -11.36 -13.86
C GLY A 180 19.89 -11.14 -14.70
N ALA A 181 21.07 -11.07 -14.07
CA ALA A 181 22.32 -11.24 -14.81
C ALA A 181 22.39 -12.69 -15.32
N GLY A 182 22.85 -12.87 -16.56
CA GLY A 182 22.91 -14.18 -17.21
C GLY A 182 23.58 -15.27 -16.36
N THR A 183 22.96 -16.45 -16.36
CA THR A 183 23.47 -17.81 -16.12
C THR A 183 24.38 -18.12 -14.93
N THR A 184 24.74 -17.18 -14.07
CA THR A 184 25.62 -17.45 -12.93
C THR A 184 24.79 -17.49 -11.65
N ALA A 185 24.52 -18.69 -11.15
CA ALA A 185 23.88 -18.90 -9.86
C ALA A 185 24.65 -18.12 -8.78
N GLY A 186 24.06 -17.04 -8.27
CA GLY A 186 24.65 -16.22 -7.20
C GLY A 186 24.75 -14.71 -7.48
N SER A 187 24.50 -14.24 -8.70
CA SER A 187 24.37 -12.79 -8.95
C SER A 187 23.05 -12.27 -8.36
N SER A 188 23.16 -11.37 -7.38
CA SER A 188 22.03 -10.78 -6.67
C SER A 188 21.09 -10.07 -7.65
N TYR A 189 19.79 -10.43 -7.64
CA TYR A 189 18.77 -9.67 -8.35
C TYR A 189 18.76 -8.23 -7.85
N GLY A 190 19.26 -7.30 -8.65
CA GLY A 190 19.08 -5.87 -8.41
C GLY A 190 17.64 -5.50 -8.70
N GLY A 191 16.79 -5.44 -7.68
CA GLY A 191 15.43 -4.95 -7.79
C GLY A 191 15.43 -3.42 -7.78
N LEU A 192 15.05 -2.76 -8.88
CA LEU A 192 14.76 -1.34 -8.86
C LEU A 192 13.30 -1.15 -8.48
N VAL A 193 13.03 -0.23 -7.55
CA VAL A 193 11.66 0.17 -7.22
C VAL A 193 11.47 1.62 -7.55
N MET A 194 10.46 1.87 -8.35
CA MET A 194 10.05 3.21 -8.74
C MET A 194 8.62 3.45 -8.27
N HIS A 195 8.28 4.71 -8.15
CA HIS A 195 6.91 5.13 -8.01
C HIS A 195 6.32 5.43 -9.37
N TRP A 196 5.01 5.28 -9.52
CA TRP A 196 4.30 5.64 -10.73
C TRP A 196 2.88 6.13 -10.44
N LYS A 197 2.30 6.82 -11.41
CA LYS A 197 0.86 7.13 -11.50
C LYS A 197 0.48 7.39 -12.96
N TRP A 198 -0.81 7.35 -13.27
CA TRP A 198 -1.31 7.84 -14.55
C TRP A 198 -1.01 9.32 -14.74
N HIS A 199 -0.68 9.70 -15.97
CA HIS A 199 -0.56 11.11 -16.34
C HIS A 199 -1.95 11.76 -16.24
N PRO A 200 -2.08 12.93 -15.60
CA PRO A 200 -3.40 13.54 -15.34
C PRO A 200 -4.15 13.92 -16.62
N GLU A 201 -3.42 14.19 -17.70
CA GLU A 201 -3.98 14.75 -18.94
C GLU A 201 -3.79 13.84 -20.17
N ILE A 202 -3.03 12.74 -20.06
CA ILE A 202 -2.65 11.90 -21.21
C ILE A 202 -3.03 10.46 -20.86
N ALA A 203 -4.14 9.98 -21.41
CA ALA A 203 -4.79 8.71 -21.00
C ALA A 203 -3.89 7.46 -21.12
N ASN A 204 -2.93 7.46 -22.04
CA ASN A 204 -2.04 6.32 -22.29
C ASN A 204 -0.61 6.58 -21.83
N ARG A 205 -0.42 7.44 -20.83
CA ARG A 205 0.90 7.75 -20.27
C ARG A 205 0.89 7.52 -18.78
N ILE A 206 1.94 6.90 -18.28
CA ILE A 206 2.27 6.89 -16.85
C ILE A 206 3.49 7.77 -16.61
N ILE A 207 3.51 8.47 -15.49
CA ILE A 207 4.68 9.22 -15.00
C ILE A 207 5.34 8.36 -13.93
N TYR A 208 6.67 8.32 -13.90
CA TYR A 208 7.41 7.59 -12.87
C TYR A 208 8.51 8.43 -12.23
N TRP A 209 8.96 8.03 -11.05
CA TRP A 209 10.06 8.72 -10.33
C TRP A 209 10.76 7.80 -9.33
N TYR A 210 12.02 8.15 -9.04
CA TYR A 210 12.88 7.42 -8.10
C TYR A 210 12.62 7.81 -6.65
N THR A 211 12.39 9.10 -6.38
CA THR A 211 12.19 9.66 -5.04
C THR A 211 10.98 10.58 -5.03
N ALA A 212 10.21 10.56 -3.93
CA ALA A 212 8.88 11.18 -3.83
C ALA A 212 8.86 12.71 -4.05
N ASP A 213 10.01 13.36 -4.14
CA ASP A 213 10.19 14.81 -4.08
C ASP A 213 10.45 15.49 -5.43
N ARG A 214 10.70 14.76 -6.53
CA ARG A 214 10.93 15.35 -7.86
C ARG A 214 10.27 14.57 -8.99
N ILE A 215 9.08 15.00 -9.37
CA ILE A 215 8.38 14.52 -10.57
C ILE A 215 8.60 15.55 -11.67
N ASP A 216 9.28 15.14 -12.76
CA ASP A 216 9.31 15.89 -14.02
C ASP A 216 8.51 15.09 -15.07
N PRO A 217 7.20 15.36 -15.22
CA PRO A 217 6.33 14.63 -16.13
C PRO A 217 6.76 14.71 -17.59
N SER A 218 7.58 15.72 -17.94
CA SER A 218 8.09 15.91 -19.29
C SER A 218 9.29 15.03 -19.61
N LYS A 219 9.94 14.44 -18.59
CA LYS A 219 11.15 13.64 -18.75
C LYS A 219 10.98 12.19 -18.39
N TYR A 220 10.29 11.88 -17.29
CA TYR A 220 10.20 10.52 -16.74
C TYR A 220 8.79 9.97 -16.92
N TYR A 221 8.55 9.32 -18.05
CA TYR A 221 7.25 8.75 -18.36
C TYR A 221 7.36 7.49 -19.20
N TYR A 222 6.30 6.70 -19.23
CA TYR A 222 6.09 5.67 -20.24
C TYR A 222 4.86 6.00 -21.05
N ASP A 223 5.02 6.06 -22.38
CA ASP A 223 3.91 6.02 -23.32
C ASP A 223 3.52 4.57 -23.57
N ILE A 224 2.25 4.24 -23.35
CA ILE A 224 1.66 2.92 -23.55
C ILE A 224 1.04 2.89 -24.94
N HIS A 225 1.62 2.12 -25.84
CA HIS A 225 1.14 1.95 -27.22
C HIS A 225 0.20 0.75 -27.36
N GLU A 226 0.43 -0.28 -26.55
CA GLU A 226 -0.40 -1.47 -26.48
C GLU A 226 -0.45 -1.97 -25.04
N LEU A 227 -1.66 -2.24 -24.55
CA LEU A 227 -1.90 -2.88 -23.26
C LEU A 227 -3.11 -3.80 -23.42
N THR A 228 -2.83 -5.08 -23.55
CA THR A 228 -3.81 -6.17 -23.73
C THR A 228 -3.54 -7.27 -22.70
N GLU A 229 -4.35 -8.33 -22.69
CA GLU A 229 -4.12 -9.46 -21.79
C GLU A 229 -2.79 -10.19 -22.06
N SER A 230 -2.28 -10.10 -23.29
CA SER A 230 -1.11 -10.84 -23.77
C SER A 230 0.08 -9.96 -24.16
N SER A 231 -0.06 -8.63 -24.15
CA SER A 231 1.03 -7.74 -24.53
C SER A 231 1.01 -6.40 -23.83
N LEU A 232 2.20 -5.91 -23.49
CA LEU A 232 2.45 -4.53 -23.09
C LEU A 232 3.57 -3.98 -23.98
N LYS A 233 3.31 -2.90 -24.70
CA LYS A 233 4.32 -2.19 -25.50
C LYS A 233 4.41 -0.75 -25.06
N ILE A 234 5.60 -0.32 -24.66
CA ILE A 234 5.82 1.02 -24.12
C ILE A 234 7.02 1.70 -24.76
N THR A 235 7.01 3.03 -24.73
CA THR A 235 8.20 3.85 -24.90
C THR A 235 8.47 4.58 -23.60
N GLU A 236 9.61 4.27 -22.98
CA GLU A 236 10.14 5.03 -21.87
C GLU A 236 10.80 6.31 -22.37
N SER A 237 10.48 7.42 -21.73
CA SER A 237 11.30 8.62 -21.74
C SER A 237 12.03 8.73 -20.41
N ASN A 238 13.31 9.05 -20.48
CA ASN A 238 14.12 9.46 -19.33
C ASN A 238 15.22 10.44 -19.77
N TYR A 239 16.10 10.82 -18.84
CA TYR A 239 17.19 11.77 -19.11
C TYR A 239 18.14 11.35 -20.26
N PHE A 240 18.29 10.05 -20.48
CA PHE A 240 19.21 9.48 -21.47
C PHE A 240 18.58 9.32 -22.85
N GLY A 241 17.26 9.47 -22.99
CA GLY A 241 16.56 9.40 -24.27
C GLY A 241 15.26 8.63 -24.21
N LEU A 242 14.89 8.07 -25.37
CA LEU A 242 13.69 7.26 -25.55
C LEU A 242 14.08 5.80 -25.76
N PHE A 243 13.48 4.90 -25.01
CA PHE A 243 13.72 3.47 -25.07
C PHE A 243 12.40 2.76 -25.31
N LYS A 244 12.36 1.72 -26.15
CA LYS A 244 11.13 0.96 -26.38
C LYS A 244 11.26 -0.42 -25.79
N PHE A 245 10.19 -0.88 -25.16
CA PHE A 245 10.14 -2.17 -24.50
C PHE A 245 8.84 -2.88 -24.86
N ASN A 246 8.96 -4.18 -25.10
CA ASN A 246 7.84 -5.08 -25.30
C ASN A 246 7.85 -6.11 -24.17
N PHE A 247 6.66 -6.42 -23.68
CA PHE A 247 6.47 -7.40 -22.63
C PHE A 247 5.32 -8.34 -22.97
N GLU A 248 5.41 -9.54 -22.40
CA GLU A 248 4.33 -10.52 -22.31
C GLU A 248 4.03 -10.78 -20.82
N PRO A 249 2.83 -11.28 -20.47
CA PRO A 249 2.53 -11.69 -19.09
C PRO A 249 3.51 -12.76 -18.59
N GLU A 250 3.79 -12.75 -17.27
CA GLU A 250 4.53 -13.83 -16.61
C GLU A 250 3.72 -15.11 -16.40
#